data_AF-C1B3L9-F1
#
_entry.id   AF-C1B3L9-F1
#
_cell.length_a   1.000
_cell.length_b   1.000
_cell.length_c   1.000
_cell.angle_alpha   90.00
_cell.angle_beta   90.00
_cell.angle_gamma   90.00
#
_symmetry.space_group_name_H-M   'P 1'
#
loop_
_entity.id
_entity.type
_entity.pdbx_description
1 polymer ?
#
loop_
_entity_poly.entity_id
_entity_poly.type
_entity_poly.pdbx_seq_one_letter_code
_entity_poly.pdbx_strand_id
1 'polypeptide(L)'
;MRLLAGADVVLVLGNGRSATLAAASAALFLEAGRRAQAPADALVQNVMAGRLQRPNVVLAVSCSGQNPITLEAVQAARATGTASVVGASGRAESTLIETSDIGIVVPPARLWSPPAKR
;
A
#
# COMPACT_ATOMS: atom_id res chain seq x y z
N MET A 1 9.27 14.03 0.55
CA MET A 1 9.60 13.04 1.60
C MET A 1 9.00 13.35 3.00
N ARG A 2 7.89 14.11 3.12
CA ARG A 2 7.29 14.43 4.44
C ARG A 2 6.10 13.56 4.85
N LEU A 3 5.39 12.93 3.90
CA LEU A 3 4.12 12.23 4.16
C LEU A 3 4.27 11.10 5.18
N LEU A 4 5.14 10.12 4.89
CA LEU A 4 5.44 9.02 5.81
C LEU A 4 6.14 9.49 7.07
N ALA A 5 6.87 10.61 7.02
CA ALA A 5 7.57 11.17 8.17
C ALA A 5 6.63 11.89 9.17
N GLY A 6 5.48 12.37 8.72
CA GLY A 6 4.49 13.06 9.56
C GLY A 6 3.37 12.15 10.09
N ALA A 7 3.27 10.91 9.60
CA ALA A 7 2.17 10.02 9.94
C ALA A 7 2.24 9.48 11.38
N ASP A 8 1.13 9.50 12.13
CA ASP A 8 1.05 8.90 13.48
C ASP A 8 1.11 7.37 13.39
N VAL A 9 0.45 6.77 12.39
CA VAL A 9 0.62 5.36 12.02
C VAL A 9 0.62 5.19 10.50
N VAL A 10 1.45 4.25 10.02
CA VAL A 10 1.40 3.72 8.66
C VAL A 10 0.65 2.39 8.69
N LEU A 11 -0.57 2.37 8.15
CA LEU A 11 -1.35 1.15 7.96
C LEU A 11 -0.99 0.56 6.60
N VAL A 12 -0.38 -0.62 6.57
CA VAL A 12 0.01 -1.30 5.34
C VAL A 12 -1.02 -2.35 4.98
N LEU A 13 -1.64 -2.20 3.81
CA LEU A 13 -2.68 -3.08 3.29
C LEU A 13 -2.10 -3.98 2.21
N GLY A 14 -2.48 -5.26 2.23
CA GLY A 14 -2.04 -6.23 1.25
C GLY A 14 -2.70 -7.58 1.50
N ASN A 15 -3.08 -8.25 0.41
CA ASN A 15 -3.79 -9.52 0.46
C ASN A 15 -3.08 -10.59 -0.38
N GLY A 16 -3.29 -11.86 -0.02
CA GLY A 16 -2.61 -13.00 -0.65
C GLY A 16 -1.09 -12.85 -0.59
N ARG A 17 -0.39 -13.03 -1.71
CA ARG A 17 1.08 -12.85 -1.80
C ARG A 17 1.54 -11.44 -1.41
N SER A 18 0.70 -10.42 -1.61
CA SER A 18 1.04 -9.05 -1.24
C SER A 18 1.01 -8.84 0.27
N ALA A 19 0.36 -9.73 1.05
CA ALA A 19 0.36 -9.65 2.52
C ALA A 19 1.77 -9.84 3.11
N THR A 20 2.61 -10.69 2.51
CA THR A 20 4.01 -10.84 2.91
C THR A 20 4.80 -9.54 2.71
N LEU A 21 4.56 -8.84 1.59
CA LEU A 21 5.16 -7.53 1.35
C LEU A 21 4.63 -6.47 2.31
N ALA A 22 3.35 -6.53 2.66
CA ALA A 22 2.76 -5.63 3.65
C ALA A 22 3.39 -5.81 5.04
N ALA A 23 3.53 -7.05 5.49
CA ALA A 23 4.18 -7.40 6.75
C ALA A 23 5.66 -6.98 6.77
N ALA A 24 6.41 -7.27 5.70
CA ALA A 24 7.80 -6.85 5.58
C ALA A 24 7.95 -5.33 5.58
N SER A 25 7.07 -4.61 4.87
CA SER A 25 7.09 -3.14 4.86
C SER A 25 6.82 -2.55 6.24
N ALA A 26 5.84 -3.10 6.98
CA ALA A 26 5.56 -2.68 8.35
C ALA A 26 6.76 -2.93 9.29
N ALA A 27 7.44 -4.07 9.16
CA ALA A 27 8.66 -4.34 9.92
C ALA A 27 9.77 -3.33 9.61
N LEU A 28 10.02 -3.03 8.33
CA LEU A 28 11.01 -2.02 7.92
C LEU A 28 10.66 -0.61 8.43
N PHE A 29 9.38 -0.26 8.46
CA PHE A 29 8.93 0.99 9.06
C PHE A 29 9.21 1.03 10.57
N LEU A 30 8.92 -0.05 11.29
CA LEU A 30 9.21 -0.16 12.73
C LEU A 30 10.71 -0.06 13.01
N GLU A 31 11.55 -0.73 12.22
CA GLU A 31 13.02 -0.63 12.30
C GLU A 31 13.51 0.81 12.07
N ALA A 32 12.84 1.55 11.18
CA ALA A 32 13.09 2.97 10.93
C ALA A 32 12.46 3.92 11.98
N GLY A 33 11.95 3.40 13.10
CA GLY A 33 11.34 4.19 14.17
C GLY A 33 9.94 4.74 13.84
N ARG A 34 9.25 4.18 12.84
CA ARG A 34 7.89 4.56 12.45
C ARG A 34 6.90 3.57 13.02
N ARG A 35 5.81 4.08 13.59
CA ARG A 35 4.66 3.25 13.97
C ARG A 35 4.00 2.71 12.71
N ALA A 36 3.98 1.40 12.54
CA ALA A 36 3.36 0.75 11.39
C ALA A 36 2.62 -0.54 11.79
N GLN A 37 1.58 -0.86 11.04
CA GLN A 37 0.72 -2.03 11.27
C GLN A 37 0.36 -2.67 9.93
N ALA A 38 0.41 -4.00 9.86
CA ALA A 38 0.00 -4.78 8.69
C ALA A 38 -0.87 -5.97 9.14
N PRO A 39 -2.15 -5.74 9.50
CA PRO A 39 -3.03 -6.82 9.90
C PRO A 39 -3.23 -7.81 8.74
N ALA A 40 -3.09 -9.10 9.01
CA ALA A 40 -3.23 -10.14 7.98
C ALA A 40 -4.70 -10.38 7.56
N ASP A 41 -5.64 -10.09 8.46
CA ASP A 41 -7.07 -10.27 8.23
C ASP A 41 -7.68 -9.08 7.46
N ALA A 42 -8.45 -9.40 6.42
CA ALA A 42 -9.04 -8.42 5.51
C ALA A 42 -10.13 -7.56 6.17
N LEU A 43 -10.93 -8.14 7.06
CA LEU A 43 -11.96 -7.40 7.78
C LEU A 43 -11.32 -6.42 8.75
N VAL A 44 -10.27 -6.86 9.47
CA VAL A 44 -9.49 -5.99 10.35
C VAL A 44 -8.84 -4.86 9.57
N GLN A 45 -8.26 -5.14 8.39
CA GLN A 45 -7.73 -4.11 7.48
C GLN A 45 -8.78 -3.03 7.17
N ASN A 46 -9.98 -3.43 6.76
CA ASN A 46 -11.07 -2.53 6.39
C ASN A 46 -11.56 -1.69 7.59
N VAL A 47 -11.81 -2.32 8.73
CA VAL A 47 -12.25 -1.64 9.95
C VAL A 47 -11.22 -0.63 10.44
N MET A 48 -9.94 -0.98 10.42
CA MET A 48 -8.87 -0.07 10.84
C MET A 48 -8.71 1.10 9.88
N ALA A 49 -8.77 0.83 8.56
CA ALA A 49 -8.72 1.85 7.53
C ALA A 49 -9.85 2.89 7.70
N GLY A 50 -11.09 2.43 7.89
CA GLY A 50 -12.25 3.29 8.11
C GLY A 50 -12.29 4.05 9.44
N ARG A 51 -11.33 3.83 10.33
CA ARG A 51 -11.25 4.46 11.66
C ARG A 51 -9.99 5.32 11.87
N LEU A 52 -9.23 5.59 10.81
CA LEU A 52 -8.10 6.50 10.89
C LEU A 52 -8.60 7.93 11.20
N GLN A 53 -8.10 8.54 12.27
CA GLN A 53 -8.58 9.84 12.81
C GLN A 53 -7.49 10.92 12.91
N ARG A 54 -6.22 10.55 12.68
CA ARG A 54 -5.04 11.44 12.71
C ARG A 54 -4.39 11.40 11.32
N PRO A 55 -3.48 12.34 10.97
CA PRO A 55 -2.74 12.21 9.71
C PRO A 55 -2.02 10.87 9.73
N ASN A 56 -2.58 9.93 8.98
CA ASN A 56 -2.16 8.56 8.91
C ASN A 56 -1.99 8.23 7.44
N VAL A 57 -1.07 7.32 7.18
CA VAL A 57 -0.80 6.90 5.82
C VAL A 57 -1.30 5.49 5.66
N VAL A 58 -2.07 5.26 4.60
CA VAL A 58 -2.37 3.93 4.11
C VAL A 58 -1.40 3.62 2.98
N LEU A 59 -0.54 2.61 3.18
CA LEU A 59 0.27 2.04 2.10
C LEU A 59 -0.43 0.78 1.60
N ALA A 60 -1.08 0.85 0.44
CA ALA A 60 -1.76 -0.29 -0.14
C ALA A 60 -0.90 -0.93 -1.23
N VAL A 61 -0.65 -2.24 -1.11
CA VAL A 61 0.20 -3.01 -2.02
C VAL A 61 -0.63 -4.07 -2.73
N SER A 62 -0.70 -3.99 -4.05
CA SER A 62 -1.40 -4.97 -4.88
C SER A 62 -0.77 -5.06 -6.26
N CYS A 63 -0.20 -6.22 -6.62
CA CYS A 63 0.48 -6.40 -7.90
C CYS A 63 -0.41 -6.08 -9.12
N SER A 64 -1.69 -6.44 -9.09
CA SER A 64 -2.64 -6.10 -10.17
C SER A 64 -3.23 -4.70 -10.03
N GLY A 65 -3.22 -4.16 -8.81
CA GLY A 65 -3.96 -2.95 -8.44
C GLY A 65 -5.48 -3.04 -8.58
N GLN A 66 -6.02 -4.27 -8.70
CA GLN A 66 -7.45 -4.55 -8.94
C GLN A 66 -8.07 -5.48 -7.88
N ASN A 67 -7.37 -5.74 -6.77
CA ASN A 67 -7.87 -6.63 -5.73
C ASN A 67 -9.03 -5.94 -4.98
N PRO A 68 -10.28 -6.44 -5.08
CA PRO A 68 -11.45 -5.73 -4.55
C PRO A 68 -11.40 -5.54 -3.04
N ILE A 69 -10.89 -6.53 -2.30
CA ILE A 69 -10.73 -6.47 -0.84
C ILE A 69 -9.79 -5.34 -0.43
N THR A 70 -8.66 -5.20 -1.14
CA THR A 70 -7.68 -4.14 -0.88
C THR A 70 -8.27 -2.78 -1.25
N LEU A 71 -8.97 -2.69 -2.38
CA LEU A 71 -9.62 -1.46 -2.83
C LEU A 71 -10.72 -1.02 -1.85
N GLU A 72 -11.49 -1.95 -1.29
CA GLU A 72 -12.52 -1.65 -0.29
C GLU A 72 -11.92 -1.00 0.96
N ALA A 73 -10.83 -1.55 1.49
CA ALA A 73 -10.12 -0.95 2.62
C ALA A 73 -9.51 0.41 2.27
N VAL A 74 -8.99 0.59 1.04
CA VAL A 74 -8.54 1.91 0.56
C VAL A 74 -9.70 2.92 0.53
N GLN A 75 -10.87 2.52 0.03
CA GLN A 75 -12.05 3.39 0.01
C GLN A 75 -12.52 3.73 1.44
N ALA A 76 -12.49 2.77 2.36
CA ALA A 76 -12.80 3.02 3.77
C ALA A 76 -11.86 4.08 4.38
N ALA A 77 -10.55 4.00 4.11
CA ALA A 77 -9.59 5.02 4.54
C ALA A 77 -9.86 6.39 3.90
N ARG A 78 -10.13 6.43 2.59
CA ARG A 78 -10.45 7.67 1.86
C ARG A 78 -11.69 8.35 2.43
N ALA A 79 -12.72 7.58 2.78
CA ALA A 79 -13.97 8.08 3.35
C ALA A 79 -13.78 8.80 4.69
N THR A 80 -12.67 8.56 5.40
CA THR A 80 -12.34 9.32 6.63
C THR A 80 -11.96 10.77 6.36
N GLY A 81 -11.51 11.09 5.13
CA GLY A 81 -11.00 12.42 4.76
C GLY A 81 -9.69 12.84 5.44
N THR A 82 -9.09 12.00 6.29
CA THR A 82 -7.89 12.35 7.08
C THR A 82 -6.66 11.51 6.74
N ALA A 83 -6.86 10.35 6.10
CA ALA A 83 -5.78 9.48 5.69
C ALA A 83 -5.29 9.81 4.27
N SER A 84 -3.97 9.80 4.08
CA SER A 84 -3.36 9.84 2.74
C SER A 84 -3.09 8.43 2.23
N VAL A 85 -3.42 8.17 0.98
CA VAL A 85 -3.25 6.85 0.35
C VAL A 85 -2.03 6.84 -0.56
N VAL A 86 -1.12 5.92 -0.29
CA VAL A 86 -0.01 5.56 -1.18
C VAL A 86 -0.30 4.18 -1.76
N GLY A 87 -0.47 4.09 -3.07
CA GLY A 87 -0.75 2.83 -3.78
C GLY A 87 0.50 2.31 -4.48
N ALA A 88 0.83 1.03 -4.28
CA ALA A 88 1.92 0.35 -4.98
C ALA A 88 1.35 -0.79 -5.84
N SER A 89 1.57 -0.70 -7.16
CA SER A 89 1.02 -1.62 -8.15
C SER A 89 1.97 -1.85 -9.32
N GLY A 90 1.80 -2.96 -10.04
CA GLY A 90 2.57 -3.25 -11.25
C GLY A 90 2.10 -2.53 -12.51
N ARG A 91 0.95 -1.83 -12.45
CA ARG A 91 0.30 -1.18 -13.60
C ARG A 91 -0.11 0.24 -13.26
N ALA A 92 0.23 1.18 -14.12
CA ALA A 92 -0.07 2.60 -13.91
C ALA A 92 -1.58 2.89 -14.00
N GLU A 93 -2.26 2.18 -14.90
CA GLU A 93 -3.69 2.21 -15.20
C GLU A 93 -4.54 1.35 -14.24
N SER A 94 -4.02 1.02 -13.07
CA SER A 94 -4.76 0.21 -12.10
C SER A 94 -5.60 1.08 -11.18
N THR A 95 -6.79 0.60 -10.80
CA THR A 95 -7.71 1.31 -9.91
C THR A 95 -7.03 1.75 -8.62
N LEU A 96 -6.13 0.92 -8.08
CA LEU A 96 -5.34 1.29 -6.89
C LEU A 96 -4.50 2.55 -7.13
N ILE A 97 -3.83 2.69 -8.27
CA ILE A 97 -3.01 3.86 -8.59
C ILE A 97 -3.89 5.08 -8.82
N GLU A 98 -4.97 4.94 -9.60
CA GLU A 98 -5.91 6.03 -9.91
C GLU A 98 -6.58 6.61 -8.67
N THR A 99 -6.81 5.79 -7.64
CA THR A 99 -7.48 6.20 -6.39
C THR A 99 -6.52 6.62 -5.27
N SER A 100 -5.22 6.58 -5.52
CA SER A 100 -4.18 6.95 -4.55
C SER A 100 -3.76 8.41 -4.67
N ASP A 101 -3.43 9.05 -3.55
CA ASP A 101 -2.80 10.38 -3.54
C ASP A 101 -1.38 10.33 -4.12
N ILE A 102 -0.69 9.20 -3.91
CA ILE A 102 0.61 8.91 -4.49
C ILE A 102 0.59 7.50 -5.07
N GLY A 103 0.77 7.38 -6.38
CA GLY A 103 0.95 6.11 -7.08
C GLY A 103 2.43 5.73 -7.24
N ILE A 104 2.80 4.54 -6.80
CA ILE A 104 4.10 3.91 -7.05
C ILE A 104 3.90 2.75 -8.02
N VAL A 105 4.42 2.91 -9.23
CA VAL A 105 4.37 1.85 -10.24
C VAL A 105 5.66 1.04 -10.18
N VAL A 106 5.53 -0.25 -9.85
CA VAL A 106 6.64 -1.21 -9.83
C VAL A 106 6.39 -2.21 -10.97
N PRO A 107 6.76 -1.85 -12.22
CA PRO A 107 6.48 -2.70 -13.37
C PRO A 107 7.12 -4.08 -13.17
N PRO A 108 6.48 -5.16 -13.68
CA PRO A 108 7.06 -6.49 -13.60
C PRO A 108 8.48 -6.45 -14.17
N ALA A 109 9.43 -7.05 -13.44
CA ALA A 109 10.79 -7.15 -13.91
C ALA A 109 10.79 -7.83 -15.29
N ARG A 110 11.28 -7.13 -16.31
CA ARG A 110 11.69 -7.82 -17.53
C ARG A 110 12.86 -8.69 -17.11
N LEU A 111 12.77 -10.00 -17.32
CA LEU A 111 13.93 -10.86 -17.23
C LEU A 111 15.02 -10.24 -18.10
N TRP A 112 16.17 -9.96 -17.49
CA TRP A 112 17.34 -9.48 -18.21
C TRP A 112 17.57 -10.40 -19.41
N SER A 113 17.45 -9.84 -20.61
CA SER A 113 17.83 -10.53 -21.83
C SER A 113 19.25 -10.10 -22.16
N PRO A 114 20.24 -11.00 -22.16
CA PRO A 114 21.59 -10.62 -22.56
C PRO A 114 21.57 -10.07 -24.00
N PRO A 115 22.43 -9.11 -24.34
CA PRO A 115 22.51 -8.59 -25.70
C PRO A 115 22.78 -9.74 -26.68
N ALA A 116 22.07 -9.74 -27.81
CA ALA A 116 22.28 -10.73 -28.86
C ALA A 116 23.76 -10.71 -29.29
N LYS A 117 24.40 -11.89 -29.33
CA LYS A 117 25.77 -12.01 -29.87
C LYS A 117 25.72 -11.55 -31.33
N ARG A 118 26.50 -10.51 -31.65
CA ARG A 118 26.75 -10.07 -33.03
C ARG A 118 27.65 -11.06 -33.75
#